data_AF-A0A0C2G711-F1
#
_entry.id   AF-A0A0C2G711-F1
#
_cell.length_a   1.000
_cell.length_b   1.000
_cell.length_c   1.000
_cell.angle_alpha   90.00
_cell.angle_beta   90.00
_cell.angle_gamma   90.00
#
_symmetry.space_group_name_H-M   'P 1'
#
loop_
_entity.id
_entity.type
_entity.pdbx_description
1 polymer ?
#
loop_
_entity_poly.entity_id
_entity_poly.type
_entity_poly.pdbx_seq_one_letter_code
_entity_poly.pdbx_strand_id
1 'polypeptide(L)'
;MYFLPHRGFNYKGRGMELSDISEYDGRLLSPDDKTGMLYELRDGEAVPWIFLNSGPGNTTSGMKVEWLTIKDGFLYAGGHGCEYRNEKTGEVVTEDPMWVKRISKKGVVSSLDWRDIFRRMRKIAGYDTPGYLTHEAVQWSDIQHKWYFLPRKASKTIYKEEDDERKGTNLLITSADLEDFEVVHIGKELKHPERGFSAFDFVPDTGDKVLVALKSKEVGNKTASYITVFNDEGKVLLKDQKLDDGLKFEGIYFI
;
A
#
# COMPACT_ATOMS: atom_id res chain seq x y z
N MET A 1 -16.34 -3.47 11.76
CA MET A 1 -17.50 -2.56 11.62
C MET A 1 -17.88 -2.56 10.15
N TYR A 2 -19.17 -2.72 9.81
CA TYR A 2 -19.62 -2.67 8.41
C TYR A 2 -20.08 -1.25 8.08
N PHE A 3 -19.49 -0.63 7.06
CA PHE A 3 -19.88 0.69 6.57
C PHE A 3 -20.79 0.53 5.35
N LEU A 4 -21.86 1.34 5.26
CA LEU A 4 -22.73 1.37 4.09
C LEU A 4 -22.22 2.44 3.10
N PRO A 5 -21.53 2.06 2.01
CA PRO A 5 -21.02 3.02 1.03
C PRO A 5 -22.15 3.87 0.42
N HIS A 6 -22.00 5.20 0.44
CA HIS A 6 -22.87 6.12 -0.28
C HIS A 6 -22.56 6.07 -1.79
N ARG A 7 -23.57 5.72 -2.60
CA ARG A 7 -23.42 5.31 -4.02
C ARG A 7 -23.31 6.46 -5.05
N GLY A 8 -22.96 7.67 -4.61
CA GLY A 8 -22.98 8.87 -5.47
C GLY A 8 -21.68 9.15 -6.22
N PHE A 9 -20.55 9.05 -5.53
CA PHE A 9 -19.24 9.36 -6.10
C PHE A 9 -18.63 8.13 -6.79
N ASN A 10 -18.36 8.27 -8.08
CA ASN A 10 -17.71 7.24 -8.87
C ASN A 10 -16.85 7.87 -9.97
N TYR A 11 -15.86 7.11 -10.43
CA TYR A 11 -15.08 7.40 -11.62
C TYR A 11 -15.28 6.27 -12.62
N LYS A 12 -15.88 6.59 -13.78
CA LYS A 12 -16.23 5.61 -14.84
C LYS A 12 -17.04 4.42 -14.30
N GLY A 13 -17.97 4.66 -13.37
CA GLY A 13 -18.83 3.63 -12.80
C GLY A 13 -18.21 2.81 -11.67
N ARG A 14 -16.97 3.10 -11.25
CA ARG A 14 -16.30 2.44 -10.12
C ARG A 14 -16.07 3.42 -8.97
N GLY A 15 -16.16 2.92 -7.74
CA GLY A 15 -15.94 3.69 -6.51
C GLY A 15 -16.13 2.81 -5.30
N MET A 16 -15.72 3.30 -4.13
CA MET A 16 -15.68 2.54 -2.87
C MET A 16 -14.82 1.27 -2.97
N GLU A 17 -13.77 1.32 -3.78
CA GLU A 17 -12.68 0.35 -3.77
C GLU A 17 -11.64 0.86 -2.76
N LEU A 18 -11.91 0.55 -1.49
CA LEU A 18 -11.16 1.06 -0.35
C LEU A 18 -9.85 0.28 -0.16
N SER A 19 -8.71 0.97 -0.23
CA SER A 19 -7.38 0.34 -0.38
C SER A 19 -6.43 0.55 0.80
N ASP A 20 -6.86 1.21 1.88
CA ASP A 20 -6.20 1.18 3.20
C ASP A 20 -7.11 1.77 4.28
N ILE A 21 -6.66 1.79 5.54
CA ILE A 21 -7.34 2.45 6.65
C ILE A 21 -6.35 2.97 7.70
N SER A 22 -6.55 4.20 8.19
CA SER A 22 -5.70 4.79 9.23
C SER A 22 -6.48 5.78 10.10
N GLU A 23 -6.19 5.83 11.40
CA GLU A 23 -6.74 6.84 12.32
C GLU A 23 -5.84 8.06 12.37
N TYR A 24 -6.33 9.21 11.89
CA TYR A 24 -5.58 10.45 11.83
C TYR A 24 -6.40 11.61 12.39
N ASP A 25 -5.90 12.20 13.48
CA ASP A 25 -6.52 13.35 14.15
C ASP A 25 -7.96 13.07 14.63
N GLY A 26 -8.19 11.87 15.18
CA GLY A 26 -9.50 11.42 15.67
C GLY A 26 -10.45 10.97 14.57
N ARG A 27 -9.95 10.81 13.33
CA ARG A 27 -10.75 10.42 12.16
C ARG A 27 -10.25 9.09 11.63
N LEU A 28 -11.15 8.12 11.48
CA LEU A 28 -10.85 6.89 10.77
C LEU A 28 -10.98 7.15 9.27
N LEU A 29 -9.88 7.07 8.53
CA LEU A 29 -9.82 7.47 7.13
C LEU A 29 -9.55 6.28 6.23
N SER A 30 -10.18 6.26 5.06
CA SER A 30 -9.96 5.23 4.04
C SER A 30 -10.03 5.84 2.64
N PRO A 31 -9.06 5.57 1.75
CA PRO A 31 -9.04 6.12 0.41
C PRO A 31 -9.76 5.21 -0.59
N ASP A 32 -10.47 5.79 -1.55
CA ASP A 32 -11.01 5.09 -2.72
C ASP A 32 -10.05 5.22 -3.91
N ASP A 33 -9.46 4.09 -4.33
CA ASP A 33 -8.41 4.04 -5.34
C ASP A 33 -8.89 4.39 -6.76
N LYS A 34 -10.20 4.52 -7.00
CA LYS A 34 -10.76 4.92 -8.31
C LYS A 34 -11.03 6.39 -8.41
N THR A 35 -11.61 6.95 -7.36
CA THR A 35 -12.02 8.34 -7.35
C THR A 35 -10.90 9.25 -6.83
N GLY A 36 -9.94 8.71 -6.07
CA GLY A 36 -8.96 9.51 -5.34
C GLY A 36 -9.58 10.25 -4.14
N MET A 37 -10.80 9.89 -3.74
CA MET A 37 -11.46 10.48 -2.57
C MET A 37 -10.96 9.80 -1.30
N LEU A 38 -10.52 10.59 -0.33
CA LEU A 38 -10.28 10.16 1.03
C LEU A 38 -11.55 10.37 1.84
N TYR A 39 -12.09 9.28 2.38
CA TYR A 39 -13.31 9.28 3.19
C TYR A 39 -12.99 9.23 4.68
N GLU A 40 -13.79 9.93 5.48
CA GLU A 40 -13.92 9.69 6.90
C GLU A 40 -15.01 8.65 7.15
N LEU A 41 -14.64 7.57 7.81
CA LEU A 41 -15.52 6.49 8.21
C LEU A 41 -16.08 6.78 9.61
N ARG A 42 -17.34 7.22 9.69
CA ARG A 42 -17.97 7.62 10.94
C ARG A 42 -19.44 7.21 10.98
N ASP A 43 -19.89 6.69 12.12
CA ASP A 43 -21.30 6.35 12.36
C ASP A 43 -21.91 5.41 11.30
N GLY A 44 -21.09 4.52 10.72
CA GLY A 44 -21.51 3.60 9.65
C GLY A 44 -21.54 4.23 8.24
N GLU A 45 -21.17 5.49 8.10
CA GLU A 45 -21.11 6.25 6.85
C GLU A 45 -19.67 6.46 6.38
N ALA A 46 -19.49 6.62 5.06
CA ALA A 46 -18.26 7.08 4.45
C ALA A 46 -18.46 8.51 3.95
N VAL A 47 -17.96 9.49 4.70
CA VAL A 47 -18.13 10.92 4.44
C VAL A 47 -16.93 11.43 3.61
N PRO A 48 -17.14 11.95 2.38
CA PRO A 48 -16.05 12.50 1.59
C PRO A 48 -15.33 13.63 2.33
N TRP A 49 -14.00 13.57 2.41
CA TRP A 49 -13.20 14.60 3.08
C TRP A 49 -12.31 15.38 2.11
N ILE A 50 -11.41 14.69 1.40
CA ILE A 50 -10.40 15.31 0.53
C ILE A 50 -10.29 14.55 -0.79
N PHE A 51 -10.31 15.28 -1.90
CA PHE A 51 -9.94 14.73 -3.20
C PHE A 51 -8.43 14.83 -3.43
N LEU A 52 -7.81 13.71 -3.76
CA LEU A 52 -6.39 13.59 -4.09
C LEU A 52 -6.22 13.47 -5.60
N ASN A 53 -5.73 14.53 -6.23
CA ASN A 53 -5.44 14.55 -7.66
C ASN A 53 -4.16 13.74 -7.98
N SER A 54 -4.15 12.98 -9.08
CA SER A 54 -3.03 12.10 -9.48
C SER A 54 -1.70 12.84 -9.64
N GLY A 55 -0.59 12.11 -9.49
CA GLY A 55 0.77 12.58 -9.79
C GLY A 55 1.15 13.87 -9.04
N PRO A 56 1.66 14.92 -9.73
CA PRO A 56 2.01 16.20 -9.10
C PRO A 56 0.79 17.02 -8.62
N GLY A 57 -0.44 16.59 -8.92
CA GLY A 57 -1.67 17.23 -8.45
C GLY A 57 -2.27 18.27 -9.42
N ASN A 58 -1.85 18.26 -10.68
CA ASN A 58 -2.37 19.12 -11.76
C ASN A 58 -2.90 18.29 -12.95
N THR A 59 -3.40 17.09 -12.67
CA THR A 59 -3.95 16.16 -13.67
C THR A 59 -5.47 16.22 -13.72
N THR A 60 -6.09 15.44 -14.61
CA THR A 60 -7.55 15.28 -14.69
C THR A 60 -8.07 14.00 -14.02
N SER A 61 -7.19 13.24 -13.36
CA SER A 61 -7.50 11.94 -12.74
C SER A 61 -7.40 12.00 -11.21
N GLY A 62 -8.22 11.21 -10.54
CA GLY A 62 -8.01 10.88 -9.13
C GLY A 62 -6.75 10.04 -8.95
N MET A 63 -6.08 10.21 -7.82
CA MET A 63 -4.94 9.38 -7.44
C MET A 63 -5.42 7.98 -7.05
N LYS A 64 -4.76 6.97 -7.60
CA LYS A 64 -4.88 5.59 -7.11
C LYS A 64 -4.04 5.44 -5.84
N VAL A 65 -4.68 5.65 -4.69
CA VAL A 65 -4.02 5.51 -3.38
C VAL A 65 -4.11 4.05 -2.95
N GLU A 66 -2.98 3.52 -2.51
CA GLU A 66 -2.77 2.10 -2.20
C GLU A 66 -2.29 1.89 -0.76
N TRP A 67 -1.85 2.94 -0.08
CA TRP A 67 -1.42 2.86 1.31
C TRP A 67 -1.54 4.21 2.01
N LEU A 68 -1.74 4.16 3.32
CA LEU A 68 -1.76 5.30 4.24
C LEU A 68 -0.77 5.09 5.38
N THR A 69 -0.09 6.16 5.80
CA THR A 69 0.67 6.15 7.06
C THR A 69 0.81 7.55 7.64
N ILE A 70 1.24 7.66 8.89
CA ILE A 70 1.38 8.94 9.60
C ILE A 70 2.84 9.15 9.97
N LYS A 71 3.36 10.33 9.64
CA LYS A 71 4.71 10.75 10.02
C LYS A 71 4.74 12.24 10.32
N ASP A 72 5.40 12.60 11.42
CA ASP A 72 5.60 14.00 11.85
C ASP A 72 4.29 14.82 11.91
N GLY A 73 3.19 14.16 12.29
CA GLY A 73 1.87 14.78 12.37
C GLY A 73 1.18 15.04 11.03
N PHE A 74 1.65 14.44 9.93
CA PHE A 74 1.00 14.45 8.62
C PHE A 74 0.55 13.05 8.23
N LEU A 75 -0.60 12.96 7.57
CA LEU A 75 -1.02 11.75 6.86
C LEU A 75 -0.33 11.72 5.49
N TYR A 76 0.27 10.58 5.18
CA TYR A 76 0.87 10.27 3.89
C TYR A 76 -0.04 9.29 3.16
N ALA A 77 -0.32 9.57 1.88
CA ALA A 77 -1.08 8.70 1.00
C ALA A 77 -0.27 8.46 -0.27
N GLY A 78 0.07 7.21 -0.58
CA GLY A 78 0.87 6.88 -1.75
C GLY A 78 0.20 5.87 -2.66
N GLY A 79 0.68 5.79 -3.89
CA GLY A 79 0.26 4.78 -4.87
C GLY A 79 1.23 3.59 -4.92
N HIS A 80 1.14 2.84 -6.03
CA HIS A 80 1.95 1.63 -6.28
C HIS A 80 3.47 1.83 -6.16
N GLY A 81 3.99 3.04 -6.35
CA GLY A 81 5.42 3.29 -6.28
C GLY A 81 6.21 2.75 -7.48
N CYS A 82 5.56 2.49 -8.62
CA CYS A 82 6.23 2.12 -9.86
C CYS A 82 5.65 2.85 -11.07
N GLU A 83 6.44 2.93 -12.14
CA GLU A 83 5.94 3.45 -13.42
C GLU A 83 4.86 2.52 -13.99
N TYR A 84 3.82 3.09 -14.59
CA TYR A 84 2.92 2.31 -15.45
C TYR A 84 3.57 2.19 -16.83
N ARG A 85 3.70 0.96 -17.34
CA ARG A 85 4.35 0.66 -18.62
C ARG A 85 3.38 0.02 -19.59
N ASN A 86 3.58 0.29 -20.87
CA ASN A 86 2.91 -0.46 -21.92
C ASN A 86 3.46 -1.90 -21.93
N GLU A 87 2.61 -2.91 -21.76
CA GLU A 87 3.06 -4.31 -21.67
C GLU A 87 3.74 -4.83 -22.94
N LYS A 88 3.39 -4.28 -24.12
CA LYS A 88 3.93 -4.73 -25.41
C LYS A 88 5.26 -4.06 -25.74
N THR A 89 5.38 -2.76 -25.49
CA THR A 89 6.58 -1.98 -25.86
C THR A 89 7.56 -1.81 -24.70
N GLY A 90 7.08 -1.91 -23.45
CA GLY A 90 7.85 -1.62 -22.24
C GLY A 90 8.08 -0.14 -21.94
N GLU A 91 7.56 0.74 -22.79
CA GLU A 91 7.64 2.18 -22.63
C GLU A 91 6.85 2.64 -21.40
N VAL A 92 7.41 3.63 -20.70
CA VAL A 92 6.72 4.29 -19.58
C VAL A 92 5.58 5.13 -20.15
N VAL A 93 4.37 4.86 -19.67
CA VAL A 93 3.15 5.60 -20.00
C VAL A 93 2.93 6.73 -19.00
N THR A 94 3.15 6.47 -17.70
CA THR A 94 3.08 7.48 -16.65
C THR A 94 3.90 7.06 -15.43
N GLU A 95 4.32 8.05 -14.65
CA GLU A 95 5.03 7.90 -13.38
C GLU A 95 4.19 8.42 -12.19
N ASP A 96 2.94 8.79 -12.45
CA ASP A 96 2.01 9.29 -11.43
C ASP A 96 1.90 8.40 -10.17
N PRO A 97 1.88 7.05 -10.26
CA PRO A 97 1.77 6.20 -9.08
C PRO A 97 2.98 6.28 -8.14
N MET A 98 4.06 6.97 -8.54
CA MET A 98 5.27 7.20 -7.75
C MET A 98 5.25 8.53 -7.01
N TRP A 99 4.16 9.29 -7.08
CA TRP A 99 3.95 10.48 -6.26
C TRP A 99 3.25 10.12 -4.96
N VAL A 100 3.57 10.85 -3.89
CA VAL A 100 2.97 10.69 -2.55
C VAL A 100 2.31 12.00 -2.13
N LYS A 101 1.14 11.93 -1.51
CA LYS A 101 0.46 13.09 -0.93
C LYS A 101 0.79 13.19 0.55
N ARG A 102 1.19 14.38 0.98
CA ARG A 102 1.30 14.74 2.39
C ARG A 102 0.14 15.65 2.76
N ILE A 103 -0.62 15.26 3.77
CA ILE A 103 -1.91 15.85 4.12
C ILE A 103 -1.86 16.33 5.57
N SER A 104 -2.05 17.63 5.77
CA SER A 104 -2.15 18.20 7.12
C SER A 104 -3.51 17.89 7.77
N LYS A 105 -3.60 18.06 9.09
CA LYS A 105 -4.86 17.94 9.86
C LYS A 105 -5.99 18.84 9.34
N LYS A 106 -5.62 19.98 8.74
CA LYS A 106 -6.56 20.93 8.12
C LYS A 106 -6.94 20.58 6.68
N GLY A 107 -6.45 19.45 6.16
CA GLY A 107 -6.69 18.98 4.80
C GLY A 107 -5.89 19.69 3.70
N VAL A 108 -4.87 20.48 4.05
CA VAL A 108 -3.92 21.00 3.05
C VAL A 108 -3.09 19.85 2.50
N VAL A 109 -3.10 19.70 1.18
CA VAL A 109 -2.41 18.64 0.44
C VAL A 109 -1.15 19.19 -0.24
N SER A 110 -0.03 18.47 -0.11
CA SER A 110 1.19 18.69 -0.87
C SER A 110 1.55 17.42 -1.66
N SER A 111 1.97 17.56 -2.91
CA SER A 111 2.48 16.44 -3.72
C SER A 111 3.99 16.33 -3.56
N LEU A 112 4.46 15.15 -3.18
CA LEU A 112 5.87 14.80 -3.01
C LEU A 112 6.30 13.88 -4.16
N ASP A 113 7.39 14.25 -4.82
CA ASP A 113 7.99 13.44 -5.88
C ASP A 113 8.86 12.34 -5.26
N TRP A 114 8.38 11.10 -5.25
CA TRP A 114 9.11 9.94 -4.72
C TRP A 114 9.70 9.06 -5.82
N ARG A 115 9.76 9.54 -7.07
CA ARG A 115 10.21 8.73 -8.21
C ARG A 115 11.60 8.15 -8.00
N ASP A 116 12.55 8.99 -7.58
CA ASP A 116 13.93 8.55 -7.36
C ASP A 116 14.09 7.68 -6.11
N ILE A 117 13.25 7.90 -5.10
CA ILE A 117 13.18 7.07 -3.88
C ILE A 117 12.78 5.64 -4.25
N PHE A 118 11.65 5.47 -4.97
CA PHE A 118 11.17 4.15 -5.37
C PHE A 118 12.12 3.43 -6.33
N ARG A 119 12.73 4.15 -7.30
CA ARG A 119 13.74 3.56 -8.20
C ARG A 119 14.94 3.04 -7.43
N ARG A 120 15.42 3.82 -6.45
CA ARG A 120 16.55 3.45 -5.61
C ARG A 120 16.23 2.25 -4.73
N MET A 121 15.09 2.27 -4.04
CA MET A 121 14.59 1.14 -3.24
C MET A 121 14.50 -0.14 -4.07
N ARG A 122 13.82 -0.08 -5.23
CA ARG A 122 13.69 -1.19 -6.18
C ARG A 122 15.06 -1.77 -6.58
N LYS A 123 16.01 -0.89 -6.91
CA LYS A 123 17.35 -1.29 -7.34
C LYS A 123 18.12 -1.97 -6.21
N ILE A 124 18.11 -1.40 -5.00
CA ILE A 124 18.77 -1.98 -3.81
C ILE A 124 18.16 -3.33 -3.45
N ALA A 125 16.84 -3.47 -3.57
CA ALA A 125 16.15 -4.74 -3.37
C ALA A 125 16.44 -5.80 -4.45
N GLY A 126 17.17 -5.46 -5.52
CA GLY A 126 17.57 -6.41 -6.57
C GLY A 126 16.51 -6.62 -7.66
N TYR A 127 15.61 -5.65 -7.85
CA TYR A 127 14.50 -5.68 -8.81
C TYR A 127 14.58 -4.52 -9.81
N ASP A 128 15.80 -4.09 -10.19
CA ASP A 128 16.03 -2.97 -11.11
C ASP A 128 15.33 -3.16 -12.48
N THR A 129 15.17 -2.06 -13.22
CA THR A 129 14.52 -1.98 -14.53
C THR A 129 15.10 -3.04 -15.48
N PRO A 130 14.28 -3.87 -16.16
CA PRO A 130 12.83 -3.74 -16.38
C PRO A 130 11.94 -4.34 -15.27
N GLY A 131 12.52 -4.79 -14.16
CA GLY A 131 11.78 -5.24 -12.98
C GLY A 131 11.04 -4.13 -12.26
N TYR A 132 10.26 -4.52 -11.25
CA TYR A 132 9.43 -3.62 -10.45
C TYR A 132 9.18 -4.17 -9.04
N LEU A 133 8.85 -3.23 -8.14
CA LEU A 133 8.16 -3.47 -6.89
C LEU A 133 6.84 -2.71 -6.94
N THR A 134 5.76 -3.26 -6.40
CA THR A 134 4.55 -2.49 -6.09
C THR A 134 4.32 -2.44 -4.59
N HIS A 135 3.79 -1.33 -4.09
CA HIS A 135 3.62 -1.05 -2.68
C HIS A 135 2.15 -0.78 -2.35
N GLU A 136 1.59 -1.56 -1.42
CA GLU A 136 0.24 -1.38 -0.87
C GLU A 136 0.24 -1.51 0.67
N ALA A 137 1.43 -1.49 1.27
CA ALA A 137 1.60 -1.79 2.68
C ALA A 137 2.87 -1.07 3.15
N VAL A 138 2.68 0.13 3.71
CA VAL A 138 3.75 1.05 4.11
C VAL A 138 3.41 1.66 5.46
N GLN A 139 4.35 1.64 6.41
CA GLN A 139 4.20 2.35 7.68
C GLN A 139 5.47 3.11 8.05
N TRP A 140 5.31 4.25 8.72
CA TRP A 140 6.37 4.91 9.48
C TRP A 140 6.26 4.51 10.95
N SER A 141 7.39 4.18 11.59
CA SER A 141 7.46 3.96 13.02
C SER A 141 8.10 5.17 13.70
N ASP A 142 7.33 5.84 14.57
CA ASP A 142 7.86 6.90 15.44
C ASP A 142 8.79 6.34 16.54
N ILE A 143 8.66 5.06 16.90
CA ILE A 143 9.49 4.40 17.92
C ILE A 143 10.85 4.00 17.34
N GLN A 144 10.87 3.44 16.13
CA GLN A 144 12.08 2.96 15.45
C GLN A 144 12.71 4.04 14.56
N HIS A 145 12.02 5.16 14.36
CA HIS A 145 12.43 6.27 13.48
C HIS A 145 12.79 5.81 12.06
N LYS A 146 11.99 4.91 11.49
CA LYS A 146 12.19 4.42 10.14
C LYS A 146 10.89 4.02 9.45
N TRP A 147 10.94 4.06 8.13
CA TRP A 147 9.93 3.54 7.22
C TRP A 147 10.06 2.02 7.11
N TYR A 148 8.91 1.38 6.95
CA TYR A 148 8.74 -0.04 6.71
C TYR A 148 7.85 -0.21 5.48
N PHE A 149 8.32 -1.01 4.53
CA PHE A 149 7.61 -1.36 3.31
C PHE A 149 7.48 -2.87 3.21
N LEU A 150 6.27 -3.35 2.97
CA LEU A 150 5.98 -4.72 2.59
C LEU A 150 5.46 -4.70 1.14
N PRO A 151 6.33 -4.78 0.13
CA PRO A 151 5.86 -4.72 -1.25
C PRO A 151 4.82 -5.81 -1.52
N ARG A 152 3.76 -5.48 -2.25
CA ARG A 152 2.77 -6.47 -2.69
C ARG A 152 3.40 -7.41 -3.69
N LYS A 153 4.06 -6.85 -4.71
CA LYS A 153 4.66 -7.59 -5.81
C LYS A 153 6.14 -7.26 -5.95
N ALA A 154 6.91 -8.24 -6.40
CA ALA A 154 8.31 -8.08 -6.76
C ALA A 154 8.67 -8.94 -7.98
N SER A 155 9.14 -8.31 -9.05
CA SER A 155 9.46 -8.99 -10.31
C SER A 155 10.76 -8.47 -10.91
N LYS A 156 11.59 -9.39 -11.42
CA LYS A 156 12.81 -9.06 -12.19
C LYS A 156 12.55 -8.86 -13.68
N THR A 157 11.32 -9.12 -14.11
CA THR A 157 10.87 -8.98 -15.50
C THR A 157 9.82 -7.89 -15.59
N ILE A 158 9.64 -7.39 -16.81
CA ILE A 158 8.57 -6.44 -17.13
C ILE A 158 7.20 -6.93 -16.65
N TYR A 159 6.35 -5.97 -16.24
CA TYR A 159 4.96 -6.23 -15.87
C TYR A 159 4.20 -6.86 -17.03
N LYS A 160 3.44 -7.90 -16.69
CA LYS A 160 2.43 -8.54 -17.51
C LYS A 160 1.31 -8.96 -16.56
N GLU A 161 0.09 -8.54 -16.84
CA GLU A 161 -1.07 -8.74 -15.97
C GLU A 161 -1.21 -10.19 -15.45
N GLU A 162 -1.18 -11.19 -16.36
CA GLU A 162 -1.31 -12.60 -16.00
C GLU A 162 -0.15 -13.12 -15.11
N ASP A 163 1.08 -12.69 -15.39
CA ASP A 163 2.24 -13.10 -14.60
C ASP A 163 2.23 -12.43 -13.21
N ASP A 164 1.76 -11.19 -13.12
CA ASP A 164 1.75 -10.38 -11.90
C ASP A 164 0.90 -11.01 -10.78
N GLU A 165 -0.18 -11.72 -11.12
CA GLU A 165 -1.00 -12.49 -10.17
C GLU A 165 -0.15 -13.39 -9.26
N ARG A 166 1.03 -13.81 -9.72
CA ARG A 166 1.97 -14.70 -9.02
C ARG A 166 3.32 -14.05 -8.69
N LYS A 167 3.39 -12.72 -8.61
CA LYS A 167 4.60 -11.97 -8.20
C LYS A 167 4.59 -11.52 -6.74
N GLY A 168 3.73 -12.10 -5.90
CA GLY A 168 3.75 -11.90 -4.45
C GLY A 168 5.14 -12.12 -3.87
N THR A 169 5.49 -11.40 -2.80
CA THR A 169 6.84 -11.41 -2.25
C THR A 169 6.86 -11.59 -0.73
N ASN A 170 8.04 -11.86 -0.18
CA ASN A 170 8.29 -11.96 1.27
C ASN A 170 9.32 -10.92 1.75
N LEU A 171 9.44 -9.80 1.04
CA LEU A 171 10.37 -8.74 1.40
C LEU A 171 9.78 -7.87 2.52
N LEU A 172 10.62 -7.55 3.49
CA LEU A 172 10.50 -6.38 4.36
C LEU A 172 11.64 -5.44 3.99
N ILE A 173 11.30 -4.21 3.61
CA ILE A 173 12.28 -3.19 3.28
C ILE A 173 12.15 -2.07 4.32
N THR A 174 13.25 -1.65 4.93
CA THR A 174 13.23 -0.54 5.90
C THR A 174 14.23 0.55 5.54
N SER A 175 13.94 1.78 5.96
CA SER A 175 14.81 2.94 5.70
C SER A 175 14.54 4.07 6.68
N ALA A 176 15.58 4.64 7.28
CA ALA A 176 15.44 5.78 8.17
C ALA A 176 15.20 7.11 7.40
N ASP A 177 15.81 7.24 6.24
CA ASP A 177 15.96 8.52 5.50
C ASP A 177 15.39 8.48 4.07
N LEU A 178 14.94 7.32 3.58
CA LEU A 178 14.56 7.06 2.20
C LEU A 178 15.70 7.20 1.18
N GLU A 179 16.95 7.14 1.66
CA GLU A 179 18.17 7.14 0.83
C GLU A 179 18.86 5.76 0.85
N ASP A 180 19.02 5.18 2.04
CA ASP A 180 19.57 3.84 2.23
C ASP A 180 18.46 2.86 2.65
N PHE A 181 18.53 1.62 2.16
CA PHE A 181 17.49 0.62 2.38
C PHE A 181 18.08 -0.71 2.87
N GLU A 182 17.50 -1.24 3.95
CA GLU A 182 17.77 -2.59 4.43
C GLU A 182 16.67 -3.53 3.94
N VAL A 183 17.07 -4.71 3.45
CA VAL A 183 16.16 -5.70 2.88
C VAL A 183 16.26 -6.99 3.68
N VAL A 184 15.13 -7.40 4.27
CA VAL A 184 14.98 -8.61 5.05
C VAL A 184 13.97 -9.53 4.34
N HIS A 185 14.24 -10.83 4.32
CA HIS A 185 13.28 -11.82 3.86
C HIS A 185 12.49 -12.39 5.04
N ILE A 186 11.17 -12.28 4.98
CA ILE A 186 10.24 -12.82 5.97
C ILE A 186 10.10 -14.32 5.75
N GLY A 187 10.48 -15.11 6.76
CA GLY A 187 10.57 -16.55 6.67
C GLY A 187 11.72 -17.03 5.76
N LYS A 188 11.90 -18.35 5.70
CA LYS A 188 13.01 -18.95 4.95
C LYS A 188 12.79 -19.00 3.43
N GLU A 189 11.54 -19.17 3.00
CA GLU A 189 11.17 -19.40 1.61
C GLU A 189 9.80 -18.80 1.31
N LEU A 190 9.64 -18.25 0.09
CA LEU A 190 8.37 -17.78 -0.43
C LEU A 190 7.52 -18.97 -0.90
N LYS A 191 6.61 -19.44 -0.05
CA LYS A 191 5.75 -20.61 -0.35
C LYS A 191 4.51 -20.30 -1.17
N HIS A 192 4.08 -19.04 -1.16
CA HIS A 192 2.81 -18.60 -1.73
C HIS A 192 3.01 -17.36 -2.61
N PRO A 193 3.57 -17.51 -3.82
CA PRO A 193 3.81 -16.39 -4.74
C PRO A 193 2.52 -15.73 -5.22
N GLU A 194 1.36 -16.37 -5.05
CA GLU A 194 0.05 -15.79 -5.35
C GLU A 194 -0.50 -14.84 -4.27
N ARG A 195 0.22 -14.67 -3.15
CA ARG A 195 -0.19 -13.81 -2.03
C ARG A 195 0.73 -12.61 -1.94
N GLY A 196 0.17 -11.41 -2.13
CA GLY A 196 0.90 -10.15 -1.96
C GLY A 196 0.45 -9.44 -0.68
N PHE A 197 1.36 -8.76 0.01
CA PHE A 197 0.99 -7.90 1.13
C PHE A 197 0.05 -6.79 0.68
N SER A 198 -0.98 -6.51 1.46
CA SER A 198 -2.02 -5.52 1.13
C SER A 198 -2.30 -4.52 2.24
N ALA A 199 -1.78 -4.73 3.45
CA ALA A 199 -1.73 -3.76 4.54
C ALA A 199 -0.87 -4.35 5.67
N PHE A 200 -0.39 -3.50 6.57
CA PHE A 200 0.10 -3.95 7.88
C PHE A 200 0.04 -2.81 8.90
N ASP A 201 0.12 -3.22 10.16
CA ASP A 201 0.31 -2.30 11.28
C ASP A 201 1.25 -2.94 12.32
N PHE A 202 1.82 -2.12 13.20
CA PHE A 202 2.66 -2.57 14.30
C PHE A 202 1.78 -3.06 15.45
N VAL A 203 2.10 -4.22 16.01
CA VAL A 203 1.38 -4.73 17.18
C VAL A 203 1.69 -3.82 18.38
N PRO A 204 0.66 -3.26 19.05
CA PRO A 204 0.85 -2.39 20.21
C PRO A 204 1.72 -3.03 21.29
N ASP A 205 2.45 -2.19 22.02
CA ASP A 205 3.32 -2.58 23.13
C ASP A 205 4.45 -3.57 22.76
N THR A 206 4.81 -3.65 21.47
CA THR A 206 5.95 -4.45 21.00
C THR A 206 7.16 -3.62 20.59
N GLY A 207 7.09 -2.29 20.80
CA GLY A 207 8.11 -1.33 20.36
C GLY A 207 8.29 -1.32 18.84
N ASP A 208 7.22 -1.55 18.08
CA ASP A 208 7.19 -1.65 16.62
C ASP A 208 8.11 -2.74 16.03
N LYS A 209 8.41 -3.77 16.83
CA LYS A 209 9.21 -4.92 16.39
C LYS A 209 8.40 -6.12 15.97
N VAL A 210 7.08 -6.12 16.21
CA VAL A 210 6.17 -7.16 15.76
C VAL A 210 5.13 -6.54 14.85
N LEU A 211 4.99 -7.09 13.65
CA LEU A 211 4.09 -6.61 12.61
C LEU A 211 2.96 -7.63 12.42
N VAL A 212 1.74 -7.13 12.34
CA VAL A 212 0.59 -7.90 11.83
C VAL A 212 0.30 -7.43 10.42
N ALA A 213 0.26 -8.35 9.46
CA ALA A 213 0.11 -8.00 8.05
C ALA A 213 -1.03 -8.78 7.40
N LEU A 214 -1.70 -8.12 6.48
CA LEU A 214 -2.64 -8.73 5.55
C LEU A 214 -1.92 -9.08 4.25
N LYS A 215 -2.32 -10.20 3.68
CA LYS A 215 -2.02 -10.54 2.28
C LYS A 215 -3.31 -10.80 1.54
N SER A 216 -3.40 -10.34 0.31
CA SER A 216 -4.49 -10.71 -0.59
C SER A 216 -3.98 -11.54 -1.76
N LYS A 217 -4.88 -12.34 -2.31
CA LYS A 217 -4.69 -13.20 -3.47
C LYS A 217 -5.74 -12.85 -4.50
N GLU A 218 -5.31 -12.63 -5.73
CA GLU A 218 -6.14 -12.51 -6.93
C GLU A 218 -5.50 -13.39 -7.99
N VAL A 219 -6.17 -14.49 -8.35
CA VAL A 219 -5.72 -15.37 -9.43
C VAL A 219 -6.92 -15.68 -10.30
N GLY A 220 -6.96 -15.13 -11.50
CA GLY A 220 -8.17 -14.99 -12.29
C GLY A 220 -9.30 -14.37 -11.45
N ASN A 221 -10.47 -15.01 -11.45
CA ASN A 221 -11.64 -14.50 -10.70
C ASN A 221 -11.70 -14.95 -9.23
N LYS A 222 -10.61 -15.47 -8.66
CA LYS A 222 -10.59 -15.97 -7.28
C LYS A 222 -9.85 -15.02 -6.35
N THR A 223 -10.58 -14.53 -5.35
CA THR A 223 -10.10 -13.65 -4.29
C THR A 223 -10.01 -14.36 -2.95
N ALA A 224 -9.02 -14.00 -2.14
CA ALA A 224 -8.93 -14.39 -0.73
C ALA A 224 -7.96 -13.46 0.01
N SER A 225 -8.20 -13.27 1.31
CA SER A 225 -7.25 -12.60 2.20
C SER A 225 -6.72 -13.53 3.29
N TYR A 226 -5.55 -13.17 3.81
CA TYR A 226 -4.82 -13.90 4.84
C TYR A 226 -4.24 -12.91 5.85
N ILE A 227 -4.13 -13.33 7.10
CA ILE A 227 -3.42 -12.61 8.17
C ILE A 227 -2.17 -13.38 8.58
N THR A 228 -1.10 -12.66 8.89
CA THR A 228 0.21 -13.23 9.26
C THR A 228 0.88 -12.32 10.28
N VAL A 229 1.76 -12.86 11.13
CA VAL A 229 2.50 -12.09 12.13
C VAL A 229 3.97 -12.49 12.10
N PHE A 230 4.86 -11.51 12.11
CA PHE A 230 6.30 -11.70 12.10
C PHE A 230 7.01 -10.56 12.84
N ASN A 231 8.25 -10.76 13.26
CA ASN A 231 9.07 -9.67 13.78
C ASN A 231 9.82 -8.92 12.66
N ASP A 232 10.39 -7.76 12.99
CA ASP A 232 11.16 -6.91 12.07
C ASP A 232 12.48 -7.53 11.57
N GLU A 233 12.90 -8.65 12.16
CA GLU A 233 14.01 -9.50 11.68
C GLU A 233 13.55 -10.57 10.67
N GLY A 234 12.25 -10.61 10.32
CA GLY A 234 11.67 -11.55 9.36
C GLY A 234 11.31 -12.93 9.95
N LYS A 235 11.37 -13.12 11.27
CA LYS A 235 10.93 -14.36 11.93
C LYS A 235 9.41 -14.41 12.01
N VAL A 236 8.83 -15.38 11.30
CA VAL A 236 7.38 -15.65 11.32
C VAL A 236 6.96 -16.16 12.71
N LEU A 237 6.01 -15.45 13.34
CA LEU A 237 5.39 -15.79 14.63
C LEU A 237 4.03 -16.49 14.42
N LEU A 238 3.26 -16.04 13.42
CA LEU A 238 2.04 -16.67 12.95
C LEU A 238 2.12 -16.85 11.44
N LYS A 239 2.03 -18.09 10.97
CA LYS A 239 1.94 -18.39 9.52
C LYS A 239 0.60 -17.87 8.99
N ASP A 240 0.55 -17.56 7.69
CA ASP A 240 -0.66 -17.12 7.00
C ASP A 240 -1.91 -17.94 7.40
N GLN A 241 -2.88 -17.29 8.04
CA GLN A 241 -4.21 -17.82 8.33
C GLN A 241 -5.20 -17.19 7.35
N LYS A 242 -6.03 -17.98 6.69
CA LYS A 242 -7.02 -17.47 5.74
C LYS A 242 -8.15 -16.73 6.49
N LEU A 243 -8.54 -15.57 5.98
CA LEU A 243 -9.74 -14.85 6.40
C LEU A 243 -10.93 -15.36 5.56
N ASP A 244 -12.05 -15.68 6.21
CA ASP A 244 -13.15 -16.45 5.63
C ASP A 244 -14.27 -15.55 5.10
N ASP A 245 -14.30 -15.33 3.79
CA ASP A 245 -15.37 -14.63 3.04
C ASP A 245 -15.11 -14.52 1.53
N GLY A 246 -13.90 -14.86 1.05
CA GLY A 246 -13.55 -14.70 -0.36
C GLY A 246 -13.43 -13.23 -0.78
N LEU A 247 -13.33 -12.31 0.18
CA LEU A 247 -13.11 -10.89 -0.04
C LEU A 247 -11.63 -10.57 -0.02
N LYS A 248 -11.32 -9.33 -0.44
CA LYS A 248 -10.01 -8.71 -0.26
C LYS A 248 -10.11 -7.70 0.87
N PHE A 249 -9.33 -7.93 1.91
CA PHE A 249 -9.02 -6.94 2.92
C PHE A 249 -7.70 -6.27 2.58
N GLU A 250 -7.75 -4.95 2.44
CA GLU A 250 -6.64 -4.07 2.04
C GLU A 250 -6.37 -3.00 3.10
N GLY A 251 -6.88 -3.18 4.32
CA GLY A 251 -6.61 -2.27 5.44
C GLY A 251 -6.72 -3.00 6.77
N ILE A 252 -5.83 -2.68 7.71
CA ILE A 252 -5.83 -3.18 9.09
C ILE A 252 -5.48 -2.04 10.04
N TYR A 253 -6.19 -1.95 11.16
CA TYR A 253 -5.89 -1.02 12.24
C TYR A 253 -6.33 -1.60 13.59
N PHE A 254 -5.74 -1.14 14.68
CA PHE A 254 -6.12 -1.50 16.04
C PHE A 254 -7.23 -0.58 16.58
N ILE A 255 -8.28 -1.18 17.14
CA ILE A 255 -9.43 -0.51 17.80
C ILE A 255 -9.27 -0.42 19.32
#